data_AF-A0A812K6V8-F1
#
_entry.id   AF-A0A812K6V8-F1
#
_cell.length_a   1.000
_cell.length_b   1.000
_cell.length_c   1.000
_cell.angle_alpha   90.00
_cell.angle_beta   90.00
_cell.angle_gamma   90.00
#
_symmetry.space_group_name_H-M   'P 1'
#
loop_
_entity.id
_entity.type
_entity.pdbx_description
1 polymer ?
#
loop_
_entity_poly.entity_id
_entity_poly.type
_entity_poly.pdbx_seq_one_letter_code
_entity_poly.pdbx_strand_id
1 'polypeptide(L)'
;MAAHDQDEQVDANKDGIRDVEAMTGQELVAHKSKLALLSIKDPKRLQSAVGNLWSAWLAVVATLSLKFAQTTAYALAIAEMLKFPVTRYTAPVLAYALGPDLVKWVDVIIDSMLKAILILVMWTFAKMRAAFYSGLRGGQLFGEAVVKICQKWGLTDSLPFVQKPFNAEESYLDEAIGYPLALVGFYFQLTHFFALLPFPLDWILWPLTFVEGLLELQ
;
A
#
# COMPACT_ATOMS: atom_id res chain seq x y z
N MET A 1 -1.86 -22.85 -20.68
CA MET A 1 -1.41 -22.65 -22.08
C MET A 1 -1.89 -23.80 -22.96
N ALA A 2 -1.50 -25.05 -22.72
CA ALA A 2 -1.90 -26.18 -23.59
C ALA A 2 -3.39 -26.26 -24.03
N ALA A 3 -4.36 -26.01 -23.14
CA ALA A 3 -5.79 -26.07 -23.51
C ALA A 3 -6.28 -24.84 -24.31
N HIS A 4 -5.65 -23.69 -24.12
CA HIS A 4 -5.94 -22.48 -24.89
C HIS A 4 -5.38 -22.59 -26.30
N ASP A 5 -4.13 -23.04 -26.41
CA ASP A 5 -3.43 -23.20 -27.68
C ASP A 5 -4.09 -24.27 -28.57
N GLN A 6 -4.77 -25.25 -27.96
CA GLN A 6 -5.55 -26.27 -28.67
C GLN A 6 -6.90 -25.75 -29.17
N ASP A 7 -7.58 -24.91 -28.39
CA ASP A 7 -8.87 -24.32 -28.77
C ASP A 7 -8.72 -23.31 -29.92
N GLU A 8 -7.60 -22.58 -30.00
CA GLU A 8 -7.31 -21.66 -31.12
C GLU A 8 -6.99 -22.35 -32.46
N GLN A 9 -6.86 -23.67 -32.47
CA GLN A 9 -6.61 -24.47 -33.68
C GLN A 9 -7.86 -25.18 -34.21
N VAL A 10 -8.98 -25.09 -33.48
CA VAL A 10 -10.23 -25.74 -33.87
C VAL A 10 -10.96 -24.88 -34.91
N ASP A 11 -11.11 -25.45 -36.09
CA ASP A 11 -11.99 -25.00 -37.16
C ASP A 11 -12.94 -26.17 -37.46
N ALA A 12 -14.04 -26.24 -36.70
CA ALA A 12 -14.99 -27.35 -36.77
C ALA A 12 -15.86 -27.31 -38.03
N ASN A 13 -16.03 -26.12 -38.63
CA ASN A 13 -16.89 -25.90 -39.79
C ASN A 13 -16.11 -25.93 -41.13
N LYS A 14 -14.76 -25.94 -41.07
CA LYS A 14 -13.82 -25.93 -42.21
C LYS A 14 -14.03 -24.76 -43.16
N ASP A 15 -14.46 -23.62 -42.64
CA ASP A 15 -14.65 -22.40 -43.43
C ASP A 15 -13.32 -21.61 -43.61
N GLY A 16 -12.24 -22.06 -42.99
CA GLY A 16 -10.92 -21.43 -43.05
C GLY A 16 -10.74 -20.26 -42.08
N ILE A 17 -11.75 -19.98 -41.25
CA ILE A 17 -11.73 -19.02 -40.14
C ILE A 17 -11.80 -19.84 -38.84
N ARG A 18 -11.04 -19.42 -37.83
CA ARG A 18 -11.06 -20.13 -36.54
C ARG A 18 -12.40 -19.89 -35.85
N ASP A 19 -12.97 -20.91 -35.21
CA ASP A 19 -14.26 -20.79 -34.52
C ASP A 19 -14.22 -19.68 -33.45
N VAL A 20 -13.07 -19.47 -32.81
CA VAL A 20 -12.83 -18.42 -31.81
C VAL A 20 -12.86 -17.00 -32.41
N GLU A 21 -12.52 -16.84 -33.70
CA GLU A 21 -12.49 -15.56 -34.42
C GLU A 21 -13.86 -15.21 -35.02
N ALA A 22 -14.71 -16.21 -35.28
CA ALA A 22 -16.05 -16.03 -35.80
C ALA A 22 -17.12 -15.71 -34.73
N MET A 23 -16.77 -15.86 -33.43
CA MET A 23 -17.70 -15.66 -32.30
C MET A 23 -17.92 -14.19 -31.92
N THR A 24 -19.13 -13.85 -31.50
CA THR A 24 -19.45 -12.54 -30.93
C THR A 24 -18.76 -12.37 -29.56
N GLY A 25 -18.37 -11.15 -29.17
CA GLY A 25 -17.63 -10.90 -27.92
C GLY A 25 -18.25 -11.48 -26.64
N GLN A 26 -19.58 -11.56 -26.54
CA GLN A 26 -20.26 -12.22 -25.41
C GLN A 26 -20.17 -13.76 -25.46
N GLU A 27 -20.29 -14.34 -26.66
CA GLU A 27 -20.19 -15.79 -26.88
C GLU A 27 -18.76 -16.28 -26.65
N LEU A 28 -17.77 -15.46 -27.01
CA LEU A 28 -16.35 -15.72 -26.82
C LEU A 28 -15.98 -15.76 -25.32
N VAL A 29 -16.56 -14.86 -24.50
CA VAL A 29 -16.40 -14.90 -23.03
C VAL A 29 -17.04 -16.16 -22.44
N ALA A 30 -18.24 -16.54 -22.89
CA ALA A 30 -18.92 -17.76 -22.44
C ALA A 30 -18.14 -19.04 -22.84
N HIS A 31 -17.60 -19.08 -24.05
CA HIS A 31 -16.80 -20.19 -24.56
C HIS A 31 -15.46 -20.32 -23.81
N LYS A 32 -14.70 -19.22 -23.67
CA LYS A 32 -13.43 -19.23 -22.94
C LYS A 32 -13.60 -19.49 -21.44
N SER A 33 -14.68 -19.00 -20.81
CA SER A 33 -14.98 -19.34 -19.41
C SER A 33 -15.33 -20.81 -19.24
N LYS A 34 -16.10 -21.40 -20.16
CA LYS A 34 -16.37 -22.84 -20.20
C LYS A 34 -15.10 -23.67 -20.42
N LEU A 35 -14.24 -23.27 -21.36
CA LEU A 35 -12.94 -23.92 -21.60
C LEU A 35 -12.03 -23.84 -20.37
N ALA A 36 -12.00 -22.69 -19.70
CA ALA A 36 -11.24 -22.51 -18.46
C ALA A 36 -11.76 -23.43 -17.35
N LEU A 37 -13.07 -23.53 -17.16
CA LEU A 37 -13.71 -24.43 -16.20
C LEU A 37 -13.41 -25.91 -16.51
N LEU A 38 -13.43 -26.31 -17.78
CA LEU A 38 -13.09 -27.67 -18.21
C LEU A 38 -11.59 -27.99 -18.05
N SER A 39 -10.72 -26.98 -18.13
CA SER A 39 -9.28 -27.13 -17.99
C SER A 39 -8.80 -27.25 -16.53
N ILE A 40 -9.65 -26.90 -15.56
CA ILE A 40 -9.32 -26.95 -14.13
C ILE A 40 -9.45 -28.38 -13.61
N LYS A 41 -8.32 -28.99 -13.24
CA LYS A 41 -8.27 -30.37 -12.72
C LYS A 41 -8.87 -30.53 -11.32
N ASP A 42 -8.86 -29.49 -10.49
CA ASP A 42 -9.40 -29.52 -9.12
C ASP A 42 -10.17 -28.22 -8.79
N PRO A 43 -11.51 -28.22 -8.96
CA PRO A 43 -12.33 -27.03 -8.73
C PRO A 43 -12.38 -26.64 -7.25
N LYS A 44 -12.25 -27.60 -6.31
CA LYS A 44 -12.28 -27.30 -4.87
C LYS A 44 -11.05 -26.52 -4.44
N ARG A 45 -9.88 -26.87 -5.00
CA ARG A 45 -8.64 -26.13 -4.76
C ARG A 45 -8.67 -24.72 -5.31
N LEU A 46 -9.29 -24.51 -6.47
CA LEU A 46 -9.48 -23.16 -7.02
C LEU A 46 -10.46 -22.36 -6.15
N GLN A 47 -11.59 -22.95 -5.77
CA GLN A 47 -12.57 -22.30 -4.90
C GLN A 47 -11.95 -21.92 -3.55
N SER A 48 -11.16 -22.79 -2.94
CA SER A 48 -10.48 -22.48 -1.68
C SER A 48 -9.42 -21.39 -1.85
N ALA A 49 -8.66 -21.40 -2.95
CA ALA A 49 -7.69 -20.34 -3.26
C ALA A 49 -8.37 -18.98 -3.45
N VAL A 50 -9.46 -18.92 -4.22
CA VAL A 50 -10.26 -17.71 -4.42
C VAL A 50 -10.90 -17.24 -3.10
N GLY A 51 -11.44 -18.18 -2.31
CA GLY A 51 -12.01 -17.88 -1.00
C GLY A 51 -10.97 -17.33 -0.01
N ASN A 52 -9.76 -17.88 -0.02
CA ASN A 52 -8.65 -17.38 0.79
C ASN A 52 -8.18 -15.99 0.33
N LEU A 53 -8.11 -15.76 -0.99
CA LEU A 53 -7.78 -14.45 -1.55
C LEU A 53 -8.83 -13.40 -1.16
N TRP A 54 -10.11 -13.74 -1.28
CA TRP A 54 -11.21 -12.88 -0.90
C TRP A 54 -11.21 -12.58 0.61
N SER A 55 -10.95 -13.59 1.44
CA SER A 55 -10.84 -13.42 2.89
C SER A 55 -9.66 -12.53 3.27
N ALA A 56 -8.51 -12.72 2.62
CA ALA A 56 -7.34 -11.86 2.81
C ALA A 56 -7.63 -10.40 2.39
N TRP A 57 -8.29 -10.21 1.25
CA TRP A 57 -8.71 -8.89 0.79
C TRP A 57 -9.66 -8.21 1.79
N LEU A 58 -10.72 -8.89 2.23
CA LEU A 58 -11.65 -8.35 3.22
C LEU A 58 -10.97 -8.05 4.56
N ALA A 59 -10.03 -8.89 4.99
CA ALA A 59 -9.26 -8.64 6.21
C ALA A 59 -8.40 -7.36 6.08
N VAL A 60 -7.79 -7.11 4.92
CA VAL A 60 -7.04 -5.88 4.66
C VAL A 60 -7.98 -4.67 4.68
N VAL A 61 -9.09 -4.72 3.95
CA VAL A 61 -10.08 -3.62 3.91
C VAL A 61 -10.62 -3.31 5.31
N ALA A 62 -10.99 -4.34 6.09
CA ALA A 62 -11.49 -4.17 7.44
C ALA A 62 -10.41 -3.58 8.38
N THR A 63 -9.15 -3.98 8.22
CA THR A 63 -8.06 -3.44 9.02
C THR A 63 -7.78 -1.98 8.68
N LEU A 64 -7.85 -1.61 7.39
CA LEU A 64 -7.66 -0.24 6.94
C LEU A 64 -8.80 0.66 7.42
N SER A 65 -10.05 0.23 7.29
CA SER A 65 -11.21 0.99 7.77
C SER A 65 -11.18 1.18 9.29
N LEU A 66 -10.75 0.17 10.04
CA LEU A 66 -10.56 0.28 11.49
C LEU A 66 -9.48 1.31 11.85
N LYS A 67 -8.33 1.28 11.17
CA LYS A 67 -7.23 2.24 11.39
C LYS A 67 -7.64 3.67 11.01
N PHE A 68 -8.40 3.82 9.93
CA PHE A 68 -8.97 5.10 9.50
C PHE A 68 -9.94 5.65 10.56
N ALA A 69 -10.87 4.82 11.03
CA ALA A 69 -11.83 5.18 12.07
C ALA A 69 -11.13 5.57 13.38
N GLN A 70 -10.12 4.81 13.80
CA GLN A 70 -9.31 5.15 14.98
C GLN A 70 -8.58 6.48 14.84
N THR A 71 -7.93 6.72 13.69
CA THR A 71 -7.19 7.97 13.43
C THR A 71 -8.14 9.18 13.43
N THR A 72 -9.31 9.03 12.84
CA THR A 72 -10.37 10.06 12.85
C THR A 72 -10.91 10.29 14.25
N ALA A 73 -11.15 9.22 15.03
CA ALA A 73 -11.60 9.34 16.42
C ALA A 73 -10.59 10.09 17.29
N TYR A 74 -9.28 9.84 17.12
CA TYR A 74 -8.25 10.60 17.82
C TYR A 74 -8.24 12.08 17.40
N ALA A 75 -8.37 12.37 16.10
CA ALA A 75 -8.46 13.74 15.61
C ALA A 75 -9.64 14.50 16.23
N LEU A 76 -10.82 13.87 16.26
CA LEU A 76 -12.04 14.44 16.82
C LEU A 76 -11.91 14.66 18.34
N ALA A 77 -11.37 13.69 19.07
CA ALA A 77 -11.15 13.82 20.52
C ALA A 77 -10.21 15.01 20.85
N ILE A 78 -9.13 15.18 20.07
CA ILE A 78 -8.23 16.33 20.22
C ILE A 78 -8.93 17.64 19.83
N ALA A 79 -9.79 17.62 18.80
CA ALA A 79 -10.56 18.79 18.37
C ALA A 79 -11.50 19.28 19.47
N GLU A 80 -12.18 18.37 20.17
CA GLU A 80 -13.06 18.71 21.29
C GLU A 80 -12.29 19.38 22.44
N MET A 81 -11.09 18.89 22.75
CA MET A 81 -10.22 19.50 23.76
C MET A 81 -9.72 20.89 23.36
N LEU A 82 -9.47 21.12 22.07
CA LEU A 82 -8.95 22.39 21.56
C LEU A 82 -10.05 23.39 21.18
N LYS A 83 -11.32 22.98 21.12
CA LYS A 83 -12.42 23.85 20.70
C LYS A 83 -12.51 25.13 21.55
N PHE A 84 -12.56 25.00 22.87
CA PHE A 84 -12.68 26.16 23.77
C PHE A 84 -11.55 27.19 23.64
N PRO A 85 -10.26 26.80 23.72
CA PRO A 85 -9.17 27.76 23.55
C PRO A 85 -9.16 28.37 22.15
N VAL A 86 -9.40 27.58 21.09
CA VAL A 86 -9.41 28.08 19.72
C VAL A 86 -10.54 29.08 19.52
N THR A 87 -11.79 28.72 19.86
CA THR A 87 -12.96 29.60 19.72
C THR A 87 -12.78 30.90 20.51
N ARG A 88 -12.16 30.87 21.69
CA ARG A 88 -11.89 32.09 22.48
C ARG A 88 -11.03 33.11 21.73
N TYR A 89 -10.03 32.67 20.97
CA TYR A 89 -9.13 33.55 20.24
C TYR A 89 -9.64 33.88 18.82
N THR A 90 -10.26 32.92 18.13
CA THR A 90 -10.62 33.08 16.71
C THR A 90 -12.04 33.62 16.49
N ALA A 91 -12.98 33.39 17.42
CA ALA A 91 -14.34 33.88 17.30
C ALA A 91 -14.47 35.40 17.14
N PRO A 92 -13.79 36.27 17.92
CA PRO A 92 -13.94 37.71 17.76
C PRO A 92 -13.42 38.21 16.40
N VAL A 93 -12.35 37.60 15.88
CA VAL A 93 -11.76 37.94 14.58
C VAL A 93 -12.71 37.55 13.45
N LEU A 94 -13.28 36.33 13.51
CA LEU A 94 -14.22 35.85 12.51
C LEU A 94 -15.54 36.65 12.54
N ALA A 95 -16.06 36.95 13.73
CA ALA A 95 -17.31 37.70 13.89
C ALA A 95 -17.21 39.12 13.30
N TYR A 96 -16.04 39.77 13.42
CA TYR A 96 -15.79 41.05 12.78
C TYR A 96 -15.72 40.94 11.24
N ALA A 97 -15.11 39.87 10.71
CA ALA A 97 -14.95 39.67 9.27
C ALA A 97 -16.24 39.26 8.54
N LEU A 98 -17.10 38.47 9.18
CA LEU A 98 -18.32 37.90 8.57
C LEU A 98 -19.54 38.86 8.63
N GLY A 99 -19.51 39.87 9.50
CA GLY A 99 -20.62 40.79 9.70
C GLY A 99 -21.78 40.20 10.52
N PRO A 100 -22.74 41.05 10.95
CA PRO A 100 -23.74 40.72 11.98
C PRO A 100 -24.70 39.58 11.59
N ASP A 101 -25.02 39.42 10.30
CA ASP A 101 -25.98 38.41 9.83
C ASP A 101 -25.41 36.97 9.84
N LEU A 102 -24.09 36.85 9.78
CA LEU A 102 -23.37 35.57 9.65
C LEU A 102 -22.68 35.11 10.95
N VAL A 103 -22.78 35.89 12.05
CA VAL A 103 -22.14 35.57 13.34
C VAL A 103 -22.56 34.18 13.87
N LYS A 104 -23.77 33.73 13.58
CA LYS A 104 -24.27 32.38 13.94
C LYS A 104 -23.47 31.23 13.34
N TRP A 105 -22.78 31.45 12.21
CA TRP A 105 -21.97 30.43 11.54
C TRP A 105 -20.55 30.34 12.10
N VAL A 106 -20.13 31.28 12.96
CA VAL A 106 -18.74 31.36 13.44
C VAL A 106 -18.34 30.09 14.22
N ASP A 107 -19.18 29.60 15.14
CA ASP A 107 -18.86 28.35 15.87
C ASP A 107 -18.81 27.15 14.94
N VAL A 108 -19.72 27.06 13.97
CA VAL A 108 -19.77 25.96 12.99
C VAL A 108 -18.52 25.96 12.12
N ILE A 109 -18.08 27.12 11.64
CA ILE A 109 -16.88 27.27 10.81
C ILE A 109 -15.64 26.90 11.62
N ILE A 110 -15.51 27.41 12.84
CA ILE A 110 -14.36 27.11 13.71
C ILE A 110 -14.29 25.62 14.03
N ASP A 111 -15.41 25.01 14.43
CA ASP A 111 -15.49 23.58 14.76
C ASP A 111 -15.14 22.70 13.55
N SER A 112 -15.69 23.01 12.38
CA SER A 112 -15.45 22.25 11.14
C SER A 112 -14.01 22.38 10.67
N MET A 113 -13.46 23.60 10.68
CA MET A 113 -12.07 23.85 10.28
C MET A 113 -11.07 23.22 11.25
N LEU A 114 -11.34 23.29 12.56
CA LEU A 114 -10.50 22.67 13.58
C LEU A 114 -10.44 21.15 13.39
N LYS A 115 -11.60 20.51 13.18
CA LYS A 115 -11.68 19.07 12.90
C LYS A 115 -10.95 18.71 11.61
N ALA A 116 -11.17 19.45 10.52
CA ALA A 116 -10.50 19.20 9.25
C ALA A 116 -8.97 19.30 9.36
N ILE A 117 -8.46 20.37 9.99
CA ILE A 117 -7.02 20.55 10.19
C ILE A 117 -6.43 19.42 11.05
N LEU A 118 -7.10 19.07 12.15
CA LEU A 118 -6.61 18.01 13.04
C LEU A 118 -6.64 16.64 12.38
N ILE A 119 -7.63 16.36 11.54
CA ILE A 119 -7.68 15.15 10.72
C ILE A 119 -6.46 15.08 9.80
N LEU A 120 -6.13 16.17 9.09
CA LEU A 120 -4.95 16.22 8.21
C LEU A 120 -3.65 15.99 8.99
N VAL A 121 -3.51 16.62 10.16
CA VAL A 121 -2.33 16.44 11.04
C VAL A 121 -2.22 14.99 11.53
N MET A 122 -3.34 14.39 11.95
CA MET A 122 -3.35 12.99 12.39
C MET A 122 -2.99 12.04 11.25
N TRP A 123 -3.40 12.34 10.02
CA TRP A 123 -2.98 11.58 8.84
C TRP A 123 -1.46 11.63 8.64
N THR A 124 -0.83 12.79 8.86
CA THR A 124 0.64 12.91 8.81
C THR A 124 1.31 12.00 9.84
N PHE A 125 0.80 11.93 11.07
CA PHE A 125 1.31 11.01 12.09
C PHE A 125 1.10 9.53 11.72
N ALA A 126 -0.03 9.20 11.09
CA ALA A 126 -0.27 7.86 10.57
C ALA A 126 0.74 7.48 9.47
N LYS A 127 1.00 8.39 8.51
CA LYS A 127 2.02 8.22 7.47
C LYS A 127 3.42 8.08 8.05
N MET A 128 3.77 8.86 9.07
CA MET A 128 5.08 8.77 9.75
C MET A 128 5.33 7.39 10.35
N ARG A 129 4.33 6.80 11.01
CA ARG A 129 4.45 5.43 11.54
C ARG A 129 4.59 4.39 10.43
N ALA A 130 3.87 4.57 9.32
CA ALA A 130 3.97 3.68 8.17
C ALA A 130 5.35 3.75 7.51
N ALA A 131 5.91 4.95 7.32
CA ALA A 131 7.29 5.14 6.84
C ALA A 131 8.29 4.41 7.73
N PHE A 132 8.24 4.66 9.04
CA PHE A 132 9.18 4.07 9.97
C PHE A 132 9.16 2.53 9.90
N TYR A 133 7.97 1.92 9.88
CA TYR A 133 7.83 0.48 9.74
C TYR A 133 8.32 -0.03 8.38
N SER A 134 7.97 0.66 7.28
CA SER A 134 8.40 0.29 5.93
C SER A 134 9.91 0.38 5.75
N GLY A 135 10.55 1.42 6.30
CA GLY A 135 11.99 1.64 6.24
C GLY A 135 12.76 0.57 7.03
N LEU A 136 12.30 0.24 8.24
CA LEU A 136 12.87 -0.86 9.03
C LEU A 136 12.74 -2.20 8.32
N ARG A 137 11.55 -2.52 7.80
CA ARG A 137 11.31 -3.79 7.13
C ARG A 137 12.10 -3.90 5.82
N GLY A 138 12.16 -2.82 5.04
CA GLY A 138 12.96 -2.74 3.82
C GLY A 138 14.47 -2.86 4.10
N GLY A 139 14.96 -2.19 5.14
CA GLY A 139 16.36 -2.28 5.57
C GLY A 139 16.76 -3.69 6.01
N GLN A 140 15.92 -4.38 6.78
CA GLN A 140 16.14 -5.79 7.17
C GLN A 140 16.23 -6.71 5.95
N LEU A 141 15.25 -6.62 5.04
CA LEU A 141 15.24 -7.44 3.82
C LEU A 141 16.49 -7.19 2.94
N PHE A 142 16.93 -5.93 2.86
CA PHE A 142 18.15 -5.58 2.14
C PHE A 142 19.40 -6.14 2.82
N GLY A 143 19.52 -5.98 4.15
CA GLY A 143 20.64 -6.53 4.93
C GLY A 143 20.79 -8.04 4.74
N GLU A 144 19.68 -8.78 4.86
CA GLU A 144 19.65 -10.22 4.60
C GLU A 144 20.06 -10.57 3.16
N ALA A 145 19.56 -9.82 2.17
CA ALA A 145 19.86 -10.07 0.76
C ALA A 145 21.35 -9.83 0.45
N VAL A 146 21.93 -8.76 0.99
CA VAL A 146 23.35 -8.44 0.83
C VAL A 146 24.21 -9.55 1.44
N VAL A 147 23.91 -9.99 2.66
CA VAL A 147 24.65 -11.08 3.31
C VAL A 147 24.55 -12.39 2.51
N LYS A 148 23.36 -12.74 2.02
CA LYS A 148 23.15 -13.93 1.15
C LYS A 148 23.92 -13.83 -0.16
N ILE A 149 24.04 -12.65 -0.77
CA ILE A 149 24.84 -12.44 -1.99
C ILE A 149 26.34 -12.55 -1.69
N CYS A 150 26.81 -11.93 -0.61
CA CYS A 150 28.21 -12.01 -0.18
C CYS A 150 28.67 -13.44 0.13
N GLN A 151 27.79 -14.26 0.73
CA GLN A 151 28.01 -15.70 0.92
C GLN A 151 28.15 -16.45 -0.41
N LYS A 152 27.24 -16.20 -1.36
CA LYS A 152 27.26 -16.85 -2.68
C LYS A 152 28.53 -16.54 -3.48
N TRP A 153 29.13 -15.38 -3.28
CA TRP A 153 30.36 -14.97 -3.96
C TRP A 153 31.65 -15.31 -3.19
N GLY A 154 31.56 -15.95 -2.02
CA GLY A 154 32.72 -16.34 -1.22
C GLY A 154 33.48 -15.17 -0.59
N LEU A 155 32.93 -13.94 -0.61
CA LEU A 155 33.57 -12.76 -0.02
C LEU A 155 33.53 -12.75 1.50
N THR A 156 32.65 -13.55 2.11
CA THR A 156 32.53 -13.68 3.58
C THR A 156 33.78 -14.24 4.25
N ASP A 157 34.60 -15.02 3.54
CA ASP A 157 35.85 -15.59 4.10
C ASP A 157 37.03 -14.60 4.14
N SER A 158 36.91 -13.47 3.41
CA SER A 158 37.96 -12.46 3.27
C SER A 158 37.78 -11.24 4.18
N LEU A 159 36.65 -11.12 4.88
CA LEU A 159 36.38 -10.01 5.78
C LEU A 159 36.99 -10.26 7.18
N PRO A 160 37.85 -9.37 7.70
CA PRO A 160 38.59 -9.59 8.95
C PRO A 160 37.75 -9.46 10.23
N PHE A 161 36.48 -9.04 10.12
CA PHE A 161 35.60 -8.76 11.27
C PHE A 161 34.55 -9.86 11.51
N VAL A 162 34.73 -11.06 10.94
CA VAL A 162 33.73 -12.14 10.94
C VAL A 162 34.30 -13.40 11.58
N GLN A 163 33.61 -13.93 12.59
CA GLN A 163 33.99 -15.23 13.21
C GLN A 163 33.75 -16.36 12.21
N LYS A 164 34.75 -17.25 12.07
CA LYS A 164 34.66 -18.47 11.26
C LYS A 164 34.27 -19.64 12.18
N PRO A 165 33.30 -20.50 11.82
CA PRO A 165 32.51 -20.53 10.59
C PRO A 165 31.39 -19.47 10.56
N PHE A 166 31.14 -18.90 9.38
CA PHE A 166 30.12 -17.85 9.21
C PHE A 166 28.72 -18.42 9.36
N ASN A 167 28.10 -18.15 10.50
CA ASN A 167 26.69 -18.45 10.72
C ASN A 167 25.87 -17.18 10.40
N ALA A 168 25.07 -17.24 9.32
CA ALA A 168 24.24 -16.12 8.88
C ALA A 168 23.18 -15.74 9.93
N GLU A 169 22.82 -16.67 10.82
CA GLU A 169 21.80 -16.48 11.85
C GLU A 169 22.33 -15.86 13.16
N GLU A 170 23.66 -15.90 13.38
CA GLU A 170 24.29 -15.33 14.59
C GLU A 170 25.07 -14.03 14.32
N SER A 171 25.19 -13.63 13.05
CA SER A 171 26.03 -12.49 12.69
C SER A 171 25.23 -11.20 12.60
N TYR A 172 25.53 -10.23 13.48
CA TYR A 172 24.97 -8.86 13.47
C TYR A 172 25.31 -8.01 12.22
N LEU A 173 25.88 -8.60 11.17
CA LEU A 173 26.30 -7.89 9.96
C LEU A 173 25.11 -7.42 9.11
N ASP A 174 24.07 -8.24 9.02
CA ASP A 174 22.83 -7.86 8.34
C ASP A 174 22.11 -6.72 9.07
N GLU A 175 22.11 -6.73 10.40
CA GLU A 175 21.60 -5.65 11.26
C GLU A 175 22.44 -4.37 11.14
N ALA A 176 23.77 -4.49 11.18
CA ALA A 176 24.69 -3.36 11.06
C ALA A 176 24.61 -2.66 9.70
N ILE A 177 24.21 -3.37 8.64
CA ILE A 177 23.97 -2.79 7.30
C ILE A 177 22.51 -2.32 7.18
N GLY A 178 21.57 -3.11 7.68
CA GLY A 178 20.14 -2.89 7.55
C GLY A 178 19.63 -1.67 8.32
N TYR A 179 20.08 -1.45 9.56
CA TYR A 179 19.61 -0.32 10.38
C TYR A 179 20.09 1.05 9.87
N PRO A 180 21.37 1.25 9.49
CA PRO A 180 21.79 2.51 8.87
C PRO A 180 21.06 2.78 7.56
N LEU A 181 20.83 1.75 6.73
CA LEU A 181 20.08 1.91 5.49
C LEU A 181 18.60 2.24 5.75
N ALA A 182 17.99 1.62 6.76
CA ALA A 182 16.63 1.95 7.20
C ALA A 182 16.53 3.41 7.68
N LEU A 183 17.52 3.91 8.41
CA LEU A 183 17.59 5.31 8.83
C LEU A 183 17.71 6.26 7.64
N VAL A 184 18.53 5.92 6.65
CA VAL A 184 18.65 6.69 5.40
C VAL A 184 17.32 6.69 4.63
N GLY A 185 16.67 5.53 4.52
CA GLY A 185 15.35 5.41 3.87
C GLY A 185 14.26 6.22 4.58
N PHE A 186 14.23 6.19 5.91
CA PHE A 186 13.29 6.98 6.71
C PHE A 186 13.55 8.49 6.59
N TYR A 187 14.82 8.91 6.66
CA TYR A 187 15.22 10.30 6.45
C TYR A 187 14.83 10.80 5.06
N PHE A 188 14.99 9.94 4.05
CA PHE A 188 14.59 10.24 2.68
C PHE A 188 13.06 10.41 2.54
N GLN A 189 12.27 9.55 3.20
CA GLN A 189 10.81 9.66 3.23
C GLN A 189 10.32 10.94 3.94
N LEU A 190 10.98 11.35 5.03
CA LEU A 190 10.65 12.59 5.75
C LEU A 190 10.97 13.85 4.94
N THR A 191 12.12 13.88 4.26
CA THR A 191 12.54 15.05 3.46
C THR A 191 11.68 15.28 2.23
N HIS A 192 11.09 14.21 1.67
CA HIS A 192 10.22 14.27 0.48
C HIS A 192 8.72 14.30 0.80
N PHE A 193 8.35 14.51 2.08
CA PHE A 193 6.95 14.63 2.54
C PHE A 193 6.01 13.51 2.04
N PHE A 194 6.54 12.30 1.84
CA PHE A 194 5.76 11.15 1.35
C PHE A 194 5.08 11.35 -0.02
N ALA A 195 5.41 12.44 -0.73
CA ALA A 195 4.53 12.95 -1.78
C ALA A 195 4.91 12.52 -3.19
N LEU A 196 6.14 12.10 -3.46
CA LEU A 196 6.59 11.44 -4.70
C LEU A 196 8.08 11.13 -4.55
N LEU A 197 8.46 9.88 -4.86
CA LEU A 197 9.87 9.50 -4.95
C LEU A 197 10.50 10.23 -6.14
N PRO A 198 11.65 10.92 -5.99
CA PRO A 198 12.32 11.49 -7.15
C PRO A 198 12.82 10.38 -8.08
N PHE A 199 12.86 10.70 -9.38
CA PHE A 199 13.42 9.83 -10.42
C PHE A 199 14.83 9.32 -10.01
N PRO A 200 15.14 8.01 -10.10
CA PRO A 200 14.47 6.96 -10.86
C PRO A 200 13.55 6.02 -10.05
N LEU A 201 13.38 6.24 -8.75
CA LEU A 201 12.58 5.35 -7.88
C LEU A 201 11.09 5.36 -8.23
N ASP A 202 10.59 6.46 -8.80
CA ASP A 202 9.22 6.59 -9.30
C ASP A 202 8.89 5.56 -10.40
N TRP A 203 9.81 5.35 -11.36
CA TRP A 203 9.57 4.41 -12.46
C TRP A 203 9.50 2.95 -12.01
N ILE A 204 10.38 2.55 -11.08
CA ILE A 204 10.43 1.18 -10.57
C ILE A 204 9.31 0.89 -9.56
N LEU A 205 8.86 1.90 -8.81
CA LEU A 205 7.80 1.76 -7.79
C LEU A 205 6.42 2.22 -8.27
N TRP A 206 6.27 2.65 -9.53
CA TRP A 206 5.01 3.12 -10.10
C TRP A 206 3.81 2.17 -9.88
N PRO A 207 3.92 0.83 -10.01
CA PRO A 207 2.81 -0.07 -9.71
C PRO A 207 2.37 -0.02 -8.24
N LEU A 208 3.34 0.16 -7.32
CA LEU A 208 3.09 0.27 -5.89
C LEU A 208 2.45 1.61 -5.55
N THR A 209 2.92 2.71 -6.15
CA THR A 209 2.37 4.06 -5.98
C THR A 209 0.93 4.14 -6.48
N PHE A 210 0.59 3.43 -7.57
CA PHE A 210 -0.79 3.35 -8.05
C PHE A 210 -1.72 2.65 -7.05
N VAL A 211 -1.26 1.53 -6.47
CA VAL A 211 -2.04 0.80 -5.45
C VAL A 211 -2.18 1.63 -4.17
N GLU A 212 -1.13 2.32 -3.75
CA GLU A 212 -1.18 3.24 -2.61
C GLU A 212 -2.18 4.38 -2.85
N GLY A 213 -2.17 4.99 -4.04
CA GLY A 213 -3.16 6.00 -4.42
C GLY A 213 -4.59 5.49 -4.42
N LEU A 214 -4.82 4.23 -4.84
CA LEU A 214 -6.14 3.60 -4.78
C LEU A 214 -6.58 3.31 -3.35
N LEU A 215 -5.64 2.97 -2.46
CA LEU A 215 -5.91 2.74 -1.04
C LEU A 215 -6.14 4.04 -0.26
N GLU A 216 -5.52 5.16 -0.65
CA GLU A 216 -5.78 6.47 -0.04
C GLU A 216 -7.14 7.07 -0.45
N LEU A 217 -7.72 6.62 -1.56
CA LEU A 217 -8.99 7.11 -2.09
C LEU A 217 -10.23 6.40 -1.51
N GLN A 218 -10.04 5.26 -0.82
CA GLN A 218 -11.09 4.49 -0.14
C GLN A 218 -11.13 4.77 1.36
#